data_AF-A0A936NMC9-F1
#
_entry.id   AF-A0A936NMC9-F1
#
_cell.length_a   1.000
_cell.length_b   1.000
_cell.length_c   1.000
_cell.angle_alpha   90.00
_cell.angle_beta   90.00
_cell.angle_gamma   90.00
#
_symmetry.space_group_name_H-M   'P 1'
#
loop_
_entity.id
_entity.type
_entity.pdbx_description
1 polymer ?
#
loop_
_entity_poly.entity_id
_entity_poly.type
_entity_poly.pdbx_seq_one_letter_code
_entity_poly.pdbx_strand_id
1 'polypeptide(L)'
;MRAYLTLRRAHYVGVLTYLSLLAGGCSMFSGEATVHKDAKGSVYLKQVADWSFEASHPAMIDPMTMLKVVKGVVTDSALQMPASGSKPMRVFSDEDAVFLAPLLAQSLSQAKPDQIVGFKVSSSAGSGAEPTAGTLYLRNGSLHLTIAPSTDNRASGFVPNSVARLEKAPSFVAMGSRAVTMIIDQQALAKVPEPTVEPAAIAGRTVPEPELMAAGQDLHANGSLYGEFTELNGDDLLNKKLDELRDARAANKMKDSEIATLKKEAARMKKELRQRAEEVKALKATKASAKPAQKKKSAEARKVR
;
A
#
# COMPACT_ATOMS: atom_id res chain seq x y z
N MET A 1 -57.42 -36.23 24.82
CA MET A 1 -56.54 -36.14 23.63
C MET A 1 -56.19 -34.71 23.16
N ARG A 2 -56.50 -33.62 23.89
CA ARG A 2 -56.15 -32.24 23.47
C ARG A 2 -54.91 -31.62 24.13
N ALA A 3 -54.39 -32.21 25.21
CA ALA A 3 -53.29 -31.63 25.99
C ALA A 3 -51.86 -32.01 25.51
N TYR A 4 -51.72 -33.02 24.65
CA TYR A 4 -50.40 -33.49 24.19
C TYR A 4 -49.87 -32.78 22.92
N LEU A 5 -50.72 -32.04 22.21
CA LEU A 5 -50.37 -31.34 20.98
C LEU A 5 -49.77 -29.95 21.20
N THR A 6 -50.00 -29.34 22.37
CA THR A 6 -49.47 -28.00 22.71
C THR A 6 -48.04 -28.05 23.23
N LEU A 7 -47.60 -29.17 23.83
CA LEU A 7 -46.25 -29.29 24.39
C LEU A 7 -45.19 -29.47 23.30
N ARG A 8 -45.50 -30.17 22.20
CA ARG A 8 -44.56 -30.32 21.07
C ARG A 8 -44.31 -29.03 20.30
N ARG A 9 -45.27 -28.10 20.24
CA ARG A 9 -45.09 -26.81 19.53
C ARG A 9 -44.15 -25.84 20.27
N ALA A 10 -44.11 -25.89 21.60
CA ALA A 10 -43.24 -25.02 22.40
C ALA A 10 -41.74 -25.36 22.23
N HIS A 11 -41.40 -26.63 22.03
CA HIS A 11 -40.01 -27.06 21.81
C HIS A 11 -39.45 -26.64 20.44
N TYR A 12 -40.28 -26.55 19.39
CA TYR A 12 -39.81 -26.10 18.07
C TYR A 12 -39.57 -24.59 18.02
N VAL A 13 -40.37 -23.79 18.73
CA VAL A 13 -40.20 -22.33 18.77
C VAL A 13 -38.92 -21.95 19.53
N GLY A 14 -38.62 -22.64 20.64
CA GLY A 14 -37.38 -22.41 21.41
C GLY A 14 -36.10 -22.85 20.68
N VAL A 15 -36.15 -23.92 19.90
CA VAL A 15 -35.01 -24.39 19.10
C VAL A 15 -34.75 -23.46 17.90
N LEU A 16 -35.80 -22.92 17.27
CA LEU A 16 -35.67 -21.97 16.16
C LEU A 16 -35.12 -20.61 16.60
N THR A 17 -35.45 -20.12 17.80
CA THR A 17 -34.90 -18.87 18.33
C THR A 17 -33.43 -19.02 18.76
N TYR A 18 -33.03 -20.17 19.31
CA TYR A 18 -31.61 -20.44 19.64
C TYR A 18 -30.73 -20.58 18.37
N LEU A 19 -31.26 -21.22 17.31
CA LEU A 19 -30.55 -21.34 16.03
C LEU A 19 -30.38 -19.99 15.32
N SER A 20 -31.30 -19.04 15.55
CA SER A 20 -31.24 -17.70 14.97
C SER A 20 -30.16 -16.81 15.62
N LEU A 21 -29.84 -17.03 16.90
CA LEU A 21 -28.76 -16.29 17.58
C LEU A 21 -27.36 -16.73 17.15
N LEU A 22 -27.20 -17.95 16.63
CA LEU A 22 -25.91 -18.45 16.11
C LEU A 22 -25.61 -17.97 14.68
N ALA A 23 -26.61 -17.41 13.97
CA ALA A 23 -26.46 -16.93 12.60
C ALA A 23 -26.08 -15.43 12.50
N GLY A 24 -26.05 -14.70 13.60
CA GLY A 24 -25.76 -13.25 13.63
C GLY A 24 -24.29 -12.85 13.74
N GLY A 25 -23.35 -13.81 13.69
CA GLY A 25 -21.97 -13.60 14.18
C GLY A 25 -20.85 -13.44 13.13
N CYS A 26 -21.11 -13.31 11.83
CA CYS A 26 -20.03 -13.44 10.82
C CYS A 26 -19.84 -12.25 9.86
N SER A 27 -20.22 -11.02 10.22
CA SER A 27 -20.00 -9.86 9.32
C SER A 27 -19.25 -8.66 9.89
N MET A 28 -18.85 -8.64 11.16
CA MET A 28 -18.13 -7.48 11.73
C MET A 28 -16.60 -7.57 11.68
N PHE A 29 -16.02 -8.66 11.17
CA PHE A 29 -14.57 -8.84 11.13
C PHE A 29 -13.96 -8.53 9.76
N SER A 30 -14.32 -7.37 9.19
CA SER A 30 -13.38 -6.73 8.25
C SER A 30 -12.22 -6.28 9.13
N GLY A 31 -11.13 -7.04 9.17
CA GLY A 31 -9.95 -6.78 10.02
C GLY A 31 -9.18 -5.50 9.68
N GLU A 32 -9.84 -4.53 9.04
CA GLU A 32 -9.34 -3.22 8.66
C GLU A 32 -10.23 -2.13 9.28
N ALA A 33 -9.67 -1.34 10.19
CA ALA A 33 -10.31 -0.18 10.80
C ALA A 33 -9.72 1.11 10.21
N THR A 34 -10.52 1.88 9.47
CA THR A 34 -10.07 3.15 8.90
C THR A 34 -9.86 4.19 9.99
N VAL A 35 -8.65 4.76 10.07
CA VAL A 35 -8.31 5.86 10.98
C VAL A 35 -8.61 7.20 10.32
N HIS A 36 -8.26 7.32 9.02
CA HIS A 36 -8.48 8.52 8.23
C HIS A 36 -8.75 8.18 6.77
N LYS A 37 -9.62 8.94 6.10
CA LYS A 37 -9.88 8.82 4.66
C LYS A 37 -10.42 10.12 4.08
N ASP A 38 -9.76 10.61 3.03
CA ASP A 38 -10.18 11.77 2.24
C ASP A 38 -9.82 11.60 0.76
N ALA A 39 -9.89 12.69 -0.01
CA ALA A 39 -9.54 12.69 -1.43
C ALA A 39 -8.04 12.49 -1.69
N LYS A 40 -7.17 12.89 -0.74
CA LYS A 40 -5.72 12.80 -0.84
C LYS A 40 -5.23 11.40 -0.49
N GLY A 41 -5.86 10.73 0.47
CA GLY A 41 -5.45 9.39 0.86
C GLY A 41 -6.25 8.80 2.02
N SER A 42 -5.74 7.68 2.52
CA SER A 42 -6.33 6.96 3.65
C SER A 42 -5.26 6.29 4.50
N VAL A 43 -5.50 6.24 5.80
CA VAL A 43 -4.70 5.50 6.78
C VAL A 43 -5.64 4.58 7.57
N TYR A 44 -5.24 3.34 7.76
CA TYR A 44 -6.07 2.29 8.36
C TYR A 44 -5.23 1.33 9.21
N LEU A 45 -5.86 0.69 10.19
CA LEU A 45 -5.28 -0.38 10.99
C LEU A 45 -5.71 -1.71 10.41
N LYS A 46 -4.77 -2.60 10.10
CA LYS A 46 -5.04 -3.92 9.56
C LYS A 46 -4.53 -4.98 10.53
N GLN A 47 -5.36 -5.97 10.85
CA GLN A 47 -4.96 -7.11 11.66
C GLN A 47 -4.13 -8.10 10.85
N VAL A 48 -3.09 -8.64 11.48
CA VAL A 48 -2.22 -9.67 10.92
C VAL A 48 -2.64 -11.02 11.51
N ALA A 49 -3.06 -11.95 10.65
CA ALA A 49 -3.49 -13.28 11.06
C ALA A 49 -2.33 -14.24 11.39
N ASP A 50 -1.08 -13.79 11.20
CA ASP A 50 0.11 -14.58 11.53
C ASP A 50 0.35 -14.54 13.04
N TRP A 51 0.22 -15.68 13.70
CA TRP A 51 0.42 -15.84 15.14
C TRP A 51 1.86 -15.55 15.59
N SER A 52 2.83 -15.55 14.68
CA SER A 52 4.23 -15.19 14.96
C SER A 52 4.50 -13.69 14.81
N PHE A 53 3.50 -12.92 14.35
CA PHE A 53 3.61 -11.48 14.25
C PHE A 53 3.39 -10.84 15.61
N GLU A 54 4.36 -10.01 16.01
CA GLU A 54 4.28 -9.19 17.20
C GLU A 54 4.94 -7.85 16.92
N ALA A 55 4.15 -6.79 16.99
CA ALA A 55 4.63 -5.42 16.90
C ALA A 55 4.68 -4.78 18.30
N SER A 56 5.64 -3.87 18.48
CA SER A 56 5.80 -3.05 19.67
C SER A 56 4.77 -1.90 19.68
N HIS A 57 3.50 -2.25 19.63
CA HIS A 57 2.35 -1.34 19.64
C HIS A 57 1.58 -1.42 20.95
N PRO A 58 0.93 -0.33 21.40
CA PRO A 58 0.91 1.00 20.80
C PRO A 58 2.28 1.71 20.91
N ALA A 59 2.59 2.54 19.93
CA ALA A 59 3.87 3.25 19.84
C ALA A 59 3.66 4.76 19.70
N MET A 60 4.24 5.53 20.62
CA MET A 60 4.26 6.99 20.55
C MET A 60 5.50 7.42 19.78
N ILE A 61 5.30 7.94 18.56
CA ILE A 61 6.37 8.50 17.74
C ILE A 61 6.02 9.95 17.48
N ASP A 62 7.00 10.82 17.66
CA ASP A 62 6.85 12.23 17.37
C ASP A 62 6.53 12.48 15.87
N PRO A 63 5.54 13.32 15.54
CA PRO A 63 5.16 13.60 14.15
C PRO A 63 6.31 14.14 13.29
N MET A 64 7.26 14.91 13.84
CA MET A 64 8.42 15.40 13.08
C MET A 64 9.41 14.28 12.77
N THR A 65 9.55 13.31 13.67
CA THR A 65 10.31 12.08 13.41
C THR A 65 9.65 11.27 12.30
N MET A 66 8.32 11.12 12.33
CA MET A 66 7.59 10.44 11.26
C MET A 66 7.70 11.20 9.93
N LEU A 67 7.73 12.52 9.94
CA LEU A 67 7.95 13.35 8.76
C LEU A 67 9.31 13.05 8.12
N LYS A 68 10.38 12.93 8.92
CA LYS A 68 11.71 12.52 8.45
C LYS A 68 11.69 11.12 7.85
N VAL A 69 10.96 10.19 8.46
CA VAL A 69 10.77 8.83 7.93
C VAL A 69 10.12 8.87 6.55
N VAL A 70 8.99 9.56 6.38
CA VAL A 70 8.30 9.61 5.09
C VAL A 70 9.14 10.32 4.02
N LYS A 71 9.80 11.42 4.37
CA LYS A 71 10.65 12.18 3.43
C LYS A 71 11.93 11.44 3.02
N GLY A 72 12.42 10.53 3.86
CA GLY A 72 13.65 9.78 3.62
C GLY A 72 13.49 8.66 2.58
N VAL A 73 12.26 8.24 2.25
CA VAL A 73 12.05 7.11 1.34
C VAL A 73 12.36 7.50 -0.10
N VAL A 74 13.26 6.75 -0.76
CA VAL A 74 13.67 6.99 -2.14
C VAL A 74 13.45 5.80 -3.06
N THR A 75 13.33 6.09 -4.36
CA THR A 75 13.24 5.13 -5.45
C THR A 75 14.38 5.31 -6.43
N ASP A 76 14.71 4.21 -7.12
CA ASP A 76 15.56 4.24 -8.30
C ASP A 76 14.61 4.37 -9.50
N SER A 77 14.67 5.49 -10.22
CA SER A 77 13.84 5.66 -11.41
C SER A 77 14.37 4.76 -12.52
N ALA A 78 13.60 3.75 -12.91
CA ALA A 78 13.94 2.84 -14.01
C ALA A 78 13.87 3.50 -15.41
N LEU A 79 13.41 4.75 -15.50
CA LEU A 79 13.19 5.48 -16.76
C LEU A 79 14.38 6.36 -17.19
N GLN A 80 15.46 6.43 -16.41
CA GLN A 80 16.65 7.20 -16.80
C GLN A 80 17.78 6.27 -17.22
N MET A 81 18.26 6.47 -18.46
CA MET A 81 19.31 5.65 -19.08
C MET A 81 20.54 5.46 -18.16
N PRO A 82 21.21 4.30 -18.23
CA PRO A 82 22.32 3.91 -17.34
C PRO A 82 23.60 4.77 -17.48
N ALA A 83 23.59 5.82 -18.30
CA ALA A 83 24.72 6.72 -18.52
C ALA A 83 24.73 7.95 -17.58
N SER A 84 23.63 8.21 -16.87
CA SER A 84 23.55 9.34 -15.93
C SER A 84 23.41 8.78 -14.54
N GLY A 85 24.36 9.07 -13.64
CA GLY A 85 24.28 8.71 -12.22
C GLY A 85 23.09 9.40 -11.57
N SER A 86 21.90 8.87 -11.83
CA SER A 86 20.62 9.48 -11.49
C SER A 86 20.45 9.45 -9.98
N LYS A 87 20.27 10.64 -9.43
CA LYS A 87 20.08 10.85 -8.00
C LYS A 87 18.78 10.15 -7.56
N PRO A 88 18.79 9.38 -6.45
CA PRO A 88 17.57 8.76 -5.94
C PRO A 88 16.46 9.80 -5.77
N MET A 89 15.25 9.49 -6.26
CA MET A 89 14.09 10.38 -6.18
C MET A 89 13.23 10.01 -4.97
N ARG A 90 12.75 10.99 -4.21
CA ARG A 90 11.84 10.76 -3.08
C ARG A 90 10.53 10.14 -3.57
N VAL A 91 10.04 9.12 -2.86
CA VAL A 91 8.74 8.47 -3.12
C VAL A 91 7.59 9.46 -2.91
N PHE A 92 7.72 10.32 -1.90
CA PHE A 92 6.67 11.23 -1.45
C PHE A 92 7.08 12.69 -1.69
N SER A 93 6.11 13.52 -2.08
CA SER A 93 6.28 14.98 -2.07
C SER A 93 6.32 15.52 -0.63
N ASP A 94 6.73 16.77 -0.46
CA ASP A 94 6.72 17.40 0.87
C ASP A 94 5.28 17.55 1.40
N GLU A 95 4.31 17.85 0.53
CA GLU A 95 2.89 17.89 0.86
C GLU A 95 2.36 16.52 1.28
N ASP A 96 2.73 15.44 0.58
CA ASP A 96 2.29 14.08 0.94
C ASP A 96 2.89 13.67 2.28
N ALA A 97 4.14 14.06 2.56
CA ALA A 97 4.79 13.76 3.82
C ALA A 97 4.15 14.50 5.00
N VAL A 98 3.82 15.79 4.83
CA VAL A 98 3.11 16.58 5.86
C VAL A 98 1.72 16.01 6.14
N PHE A 99 1.05 15.48 5.13
CA PHE A 99 -0.25 14.82 5.28
C PHE A 99 -0.14 13.47 6.01
N LEU A 100 0.79 12.61 5.59
CA LEU A 100 0.90 11.25 6.12
C LEU A 100 1.50 11.21 7.53
N ALA A 101 2.50 12.03 7.82
CA ALA A 101 3.26 11.94 9.07
C ALA A 101 2.41 11.97 10.36
N PRO A 102 1.50 12.96 10.57
CA PRO A 102 0.68 12.99 11.78
C PRO A 102 -0.30 11.81 11.84
N LEU A 103 -0.87 11.41 10.70
CA LEU A 103 -1.83 10.30 10.63
C LEU A 103 -1.17 8.95 10.94
N LEU A 104 0.06 8.73 10.44
CA LEU A 104 0.83 7.53 10.73
C LEU A 104 1.27 7.48 12.18
N ALA A 105 1.77 8.59 12.73
CA ALA A 105 2.13 8.68 14.15
C ALA A 105 0.93 8.39 15.06
N GLN A 106 -0.22 9.00 14.76
CA GLN A 106 -1.47 8.78 15.48
C GLN A 106 -1.98 7.33 15.33
N SER A 107 -1.83 6.73 14.16
CA SER A 107 -2.28 5.36 13.94
C SER A 107 -1.41 4.36 14.72
N LEU A 108 -0.10 4.59 14.78
CA LEU A 108 0.81 3.73 15.56
C LEU A 108 0.55 3.80 17.06
N SER A 109 0.06 4.93 17.58
CA SER A 109 -0.30 5.07 19.00
C SER A 109 -1.63 4.39 19.36
N GLN A 110 -2.45 4.07 18.36
CA GLN A 110 -3.73 3.36 18.52
C GLN A 110 -3.65 1.89 18.11
N ALA A 111 -2.63 1.50 17.34
CA ALA A 111 -2.43 0.15 16.87
C ALA A 111 -2.28 -0.84 18.04
N LYS A 112 -2.80 -2.04 17.85
CA LYS A 112 -2.59 -3.18 18.75
C LYS A 112 -1.35 -3.99 18.32
N PRO A 113 -0.78 -4.82 19.22
CA PRO A 113 0.38 -5.67 18.88
C PRO A 113 0.19 -6.60 17.68
N ASP A 114 -1.06 -6.99 17.38
CA ASP A 114 -1.46 -7.85 16.26
C ASP A 114 -1.88 -7.06 15.02
N GLN A 115 -1.66 -5.74 15.00
CA GLN A 115 -2.05 -4.86 13.91
C GLN A 115 -0.83 -4.19 13.25
N ILE A 116 -1.02 -3.82 11.99
CA ILE A 116 -0.13 -2.98 11.20
C ILE A 116 -0.88 -1.74 10.72
N VAL A 117 -0.17 -0.64 10.55
CA VAL A 117 -0.71 0.57 9.96
C VAL A 117 -0.56 0.49 8.45
N GLY A 118 -1.67 0.50 7.71
CA GLY A 118 -1.67 0.63 6.26
C GLY A 118 -1.97 2.07 5.85
N PHE A 119 -1.42 2.48 4.71
CA PHE A 119 -1.70 3.79 4.13
C PHE A 119 -1.77 3.72 2.61
N LYS A 120 -2.46 4.71 2.05
CA LYS A 120 -2.54 4.98 0.62
C LYS A 120 -2.60 6.48 0.41
N VAL A 121 -1.75 7.03 -0.45
CA VAL A 121 -1.75 8.45 -0.81
C VAL A 121 -1.73 8.59 -2.32
N SER A 122 -2.61 9.43 -2.86
CA SER A 122 -2.59 9.82 -4.25
C SER A 122 -1.58 10.95 -4.43
N SER A 123 -0.77 10.90 -5.48
CA SER A 123 0.19 11.98 -5.75
C SER A 123 -0.56 13.30 -5.95
N SER A 124 -0.18 14.31 -5.18
CA SER A 124 -0.80 15.64 -5.20
C SER A 124 -0.69 16.35 -6.56
N ALA A 125 0.15 15.87 -7.48
CA ALA A 125 0.36 16.47 -8.80
C ALA A 125 -0.74 16.21 -9.83
N GLY A 126 -1.80 15.45 -9.51
CA GLY A 126 -2.91 15.19 -10.45
C GLY A 126 -2.50 14.49 -11.75
N SER A 127 -1.26 13.97 -11.83
CA SER A 127 -0.61 13.45 -13.04
C SER A 127 -1.16 12.08 -13.50
N GLY A 128 -2.21 11.55 -12.85
CA GLY A 128 -2.69 10.19 -13.09
C GLY A 128 -1.72 9.09 -12.62
N ALA A 129 -0.68 9.44 -11.86
CA ALA A 129 0.27 8.48 -11.30
C ALA A 129 -0.44 7.53 -10.32
N GLU A 130 -0.05 6.26 -10.31
CA GLU A 130 -0.62 5.28 -9.40
C GLU A 130 -0.44 5.73 -7.93
N PRO A 131 -1.48 5.62 -7.10
CA PRO A 131 -1.40 6.00 -5.70
C PRO A 131 -0.38 5.14 -4.95
N THR A 132 0.50 5.79 -4.19
CA THR A 132 1.50 5.12 -3.37
C THR A 132 0.82 4.50 -2.15
N ALA A 133 0.91 3.18 -2.02
CA ALA A 133 0.42 2.45 -0.86
C ALA A 133 1.57 1.83 -0.09
N GLY A 134 1.35 1.58 1.20
CA GLY A 134 2.35 0.94 2.04
C GLY A 134 1.81 0.49 3.38
N THR A 135 2.68 -0.18 4.13
CA THR A 135 2.41 -0.64 5.50
C THR A 135 3.57 -0.27 6.41
N LEU A 136 3.25 0.03 7.66
CA LEU A 136 4.17 0.47 8.69
C LEU A 136 3.84 -0.23 10.01
N TYR A 137 4.87 -0.69 10.70
CA TYR A 137 4.76 -1.18 12.08
C TYR A 137 6.07 -0.94 12.83
N LEU A 138 6.02 -0.97 14.16
CA LEU A 138 7.17 -0.84 15.03
C LEU A 138 7.52 -2.21 15.59
N ARG A 139 8.79 -2.60 15.56
CA ARG A 139 9.25 -3.82 16.21
C ARG A 139 10.65 -3.61 16.76
N ASN A 140 10.86 -3.96 18.04
CA ASN A 140 12.15 -3.87 18.72
C ASN A 140 12.82 -2.48 18.57
N GLY A 141 12.01 -1.41 18.63
CA GLY A 141 12.50 -0.03 18.48
C GLY A 141 12.85 0.43 17.06
N SER A 142 12.63 -0.42 16.04
CA SER A 142 12.87 -0.09 14.62
C SER A 142 11.56 -0.02 13.84
N LEU A 143 11.42 0.97 12.97
CA LEU A 143 10.26 1.09 12.07
C LEU A 143 10.44 0.20 10.86
N HIS A 144 9.45 -0.65 10.61
CA HIS A 144 9.37 -1.50 9.43
C HIS A 144 8.40 -0.90 8.44
N LEU A 145 8.94 -0.24 7.42
CA LEU A 145 8.17 0.39 6.35
C LEU A 145 8.25 -0.45 5.07
N THR A 146 7.10 -0.79 4.50
CA THR A 146 7.03 -1.50 3.21
C THR A 146 6.21 -0.68 2.25
N ILE A 147 6.77 -0.35 1.08
CA ILE A 147 6.06 0.35 0.01
C ILE A 147 5.57 -0.67 -1.01
N ALA A 148 4.32 -0.56 -1.42
CA ALA A 148 3.76 -1.36 -2.49
C ALA A 148 4.52 -1.04 -3.79
N PRO A 149 5.03 -2.04 -4.52
CA PRO A 149 5.68 -1.78 -5.79
C PRO A 149 4.65 -1.25 -6.80
N SER A 150 4.97 -0.16 -7.50
CA SER A 150 4.24 0.29 -8.69
C SER A 150 5.11 0.16 -9.93
N THR A 151 4.52 0.38 -11.11
CA THR A 151 5.22 0.31 -12.40
C THR A 151 6.41 1.26 -12.48
N ASP A 152 6.25 2.45 -11.89
CA ASP A 152 7.21 3.55 -12.03
C ASP A 152 8.04 3.79 -10.77
N ASN A 153 7.57 3.32 -9.61
CA ASN A 153 8.20 3.56 -8.32
C ASN A 153 8.39 2.26 -7.55
N ARG A 154 9.65 1.87 -7.40
CA ARG A 154 10.06 0.84 -6.45
C ARG A 154 10.95 1.47 -5.40
N ALA A 155 10.52 1.44 -4.15
CA ALA A 155 11.36 1.87 -3.03
C ALA A 155 12.68 1.09 -3.06
N SER A 156 13.78 1.83 -3.17
CA SER A 156 15.13 1.31 -3.35
C SER A 156 16.05 1.66 -2.20
N GLY A 157 15.68 2.62 -1.36
CA GLY A 157 16.53 3.06 -0.25
C GLY A 157 15.88 4.08 0.66
N PHE A 158 16.65 4.53 1.64
CA PHE A 158 16.29 5.56 2.61
C PHE A 158 17.43 6.57 2.74
N VAL A 159 17.13 7.85 2.86
CA VAL A 159 18.12 8.90 3.10
C VAL A 159 17.93 9.48 4.51
N PRO A 160 18.97 9.47 5.37
CA PRO A 160 20.33 8.95 5.10
C PRO A 160 20.42 7.42 5.17
N ASN A 161 21.22 6.83 4.29
CA ASN A 161 21.36 5.37 4.16
C ASN A 161 21.90 4.69 5.44
N SER A 162 22.55 5.44 6.33
CA SER A 162 23.12 4.91 7.58
C SER A 162 22.07 4.51 8.63
N VAL A 163 20.84 5.06 8.54
CA VAL A 163 19.79 4.83 9.55
C VAL A 163 18.77 3.78 9.13
N ALA A 164 18.88 3.26 7.90
CA ALA A 164 17.97 2.24 7.42
C ALA A 164 18.68 1.15 6.62
N ARG A 165 18.15 -0.07 6.74
CA ARG A 165 18.56 -1.21 5.93
C ARG A 165 17.37 -1.83 5.22
N LEU A 166 17.63 -2.46 4.08
CA LEU A 166 16.62 -3.14 3.29
C LEU A 166 16.65 -4.63 3.59
N GLU A 167 15.49 -5.19 3.89
CA GLU A 167 15.30 -6.62 4.07
C GLU A 167 14.17 -7.13 3.16
N LYS A 168 14.11 -8.45 2.99
CA LYS A 168 13.00 -9.10 2.28
C LYS A 168 11.72 -8.88 3.08
N ALA A 169 10.66 -8.43 2.42
CA ALA A 169 9.38 -8.23 3.10
C ALA A 169 8.83 -9.57 3.64
N PRO A 170 8.42 -9.62 4.91
CA PRO A 170 7.67 -10.75 5.45
C PRO A 170 6.40 -11.03 4.65
N SER A 171 5.96 -12.29 4.60
CA SER A 171 4.79 -12.73 3.82
C SER A 171 3.51 -11.95 4.13
N PHE A 172 3.30 -11.53 5.38
CA PHE A 172 2.11 -10.81 5.81
C PHE A 172 2.04 -9.34 5.33
N VAL A 173 3.18 -8.73 4.97
CA VAL A 173 3.27 -7.38 4.36
C VAL A 173 3.75 -7.40 2.91
N ALA A 174 4.13 -8.56 2.38
CA ALA A 174 4.63 -8.68 1.01
C ALA A 174 3.51 -8.40 0.00
N MET A 175 3.51 -7.20 -0.58
CA MET A 175 2.55 -6.75 -1.59
C MET A 175 2.94 -7.16 -3.02
N GLY A 176 3.64 -8.29 -3.18
CA GLY A 176 4.08 -8.80 -4.48
C GLY A 176 5.45 -9.49 -4.43
N SER A 177 5.84 -10.12 -5.54
CA SER A 177 7.16 -10.72 -5.69
C SER A 177 8.23 -9.62 -5.67
N ARG A 178 9.17 -9.68 -4.71
CA ARG A 178 10.26 -8.71 -4.48
C ARG A 178 9.90 -7.44 -3.70
N ALA A 179 8.81 -7.47 -2.94
CA ALA A 179 8.57 -6.45 -1.91
C ALA A 179 9.76 -6.40 -0.92
N VAL A 180 10.20 -5.20 -0.61
CA VAL A 180 11.29 -4.93 0.34
C VAL A 180 10.74 -4.13 1.52
N THR A 181 11.19 -4.48 2.71
CA THR A 181 10.88 -3.74 3.93
C THR A 181 12.12 -2.96 4.35
N MET A 182 11.94 -1.68 4.58
CA MET A 182 12.96 -0.77 5.12
C MET A 182 12.86 -0.82 6.64
N ILE A 183 13.95 -1.20 7.29
CA ILE A 183 14.08 -1.20 8.75
C ILE A 183 14.85 0.05 9.13
N ILE A 184 14.16 0.99 9.77
CA ILE A 184 14.66 2.32 10.10
C ILE A 184 14.86 2.40 11.62
N ASP A 185 16.09 2.69 12.04
CA ASP A 185 16.42 2.94 13.45
C ASP A 185 15.97 4.35 13.83
N GLN A 186 14.98 4.43 14.71
CA GLN A 186 14.41 5.71 15.16
C GLN A 186 15.43 6.56 15.94
N GLN A 187 16.25 5.93 16.77
CA GLN A 187 17.21 6.65 17.62
C GLN A 187 18.36 7.19 16.78
N ALA A 188 18.79 6.43 15.77
CA ALA A 188 19.77 6.91 14.80
C ALA A 188 19.20 8.08 13.98
N LEU A 189 17.93 8.00 13.57
CA LEU A 189 17.26 9.06 12.82
C LEU A 189 17.10 10.35 13.62
N ALA A 190 16.78 10.26 14.92
CA ALA A 190 16.66 11.42 15.80
C ALA A 190 18.00 12.18 15.99
N LYS A 191 19.14 11.50 15.83
CA LYS A 191 20.48 12.07 15.94
C LYS A 191 20.97 12.73 14.64
N VAL A 192 20.26 12.54 13.52
CA VAL A 192 20.62 13.19 12.26
C VAL A 192 20.35 14.68 12.39
N PRO A 193 21.38 15.55 12.24
CA PRO A 193 21.18 16.99 12.26
C PRO A 193 20.14 17.38 11.20
N GLU A 194 19.14 18.17 11.57
CA GLU A 194 18.31 18.80 10.55
C GLU A 194 19.21 19.67 9.66
N PRO A 195 19.00 19.72 8.33
CA PRO A 195 19.70 20.68 7.51
C PRO A 195 19.37 22.06 8.08
N THR A 196 20.34 22.64 8.77
CA THR A 196 20.31 24.00 9.23
C THR A 196 19.94 24.84 8.01
N VAL A 197 18.80 25.50 8.06
CA VAL A 197 18.54 26.64 7.20
C VAL A 197 19.63 27.64 7.57
N GLU A 198 20.77 27.59 6.89
CA GLU A 198 21.78 28.62 7.01
C GLU A 198 21.08 29.94 6.70
N PRO A 199 21.02 30.89 7.65
CA PRO A 199 20.65 32.25 7.32
C PRO A 199 21.71 32.73 6.35
N ALA A 200 21.31 33.00 5.11
CA ALA A 200 22.17 33.68 4.16
C ALA A 200 22.80 34.89 4.87
N ALA A 201 24.13 34.88 4.91
CA ALA A 201 24.92 35.92 5.54
C ALA A 201 24.51 37.29 4.96
N ILE A 202 23.79 38.07 5.76
CA ILE A 202 23.68 39.51 5.54
C ILE A 202 25.00 40.08 6.04
N ALA A 203 25.94 40.23 5.12
CA ALA A 203 27.17 40.96 5.32
C ALA A 203 26.83 42.44 5.62
N GLY A 204 26.99 42.82 6.88
CA GLY A 204 27.49 44.11 7.33
C GLY A 204 26.75 45.38 6.90
N ARG A 205 25.99 45.96 7.84
CA ARG A 205 26.11 47.39 8.14
C ARG A 205 25.54 47.74 9.52
N THR A 206 26.47 48.03 10.43
CA THR A 206 26.45 49.04 11.51
C THR A 206 25.10 49.53 12.05
N VAL A 207 24.90 49.29 13.35
CA VAL A 207 24.03 50.01 14.31
C VAL A 207 24.38 51.51 14.30
N PRO A 208 23.42 52.42 14.57
CA PRO A 208 23.18 52.84 15.95
C PRO A 208 21.70 52.87 16.37
N GLU A 209 21.52 52.54 17.65
CA GLU A 209 20.38 52.80 18.53
C GLU A 209 19.96 54.29 18.52
N PRO A 210 18.67 54.60 18.70
CA PRO A 210 18.32 55.28 19.95
C PRO A 210 17.02 54.81 20.61
N GLU A 211 17.01 55.07 21.91
CA GLU A 211 16.03 54.87 22.97
C GLU A 211 14.59 55.39 22.76
N LEU A 212 13.67 54.71 23.47
CA LEU A 212 12.49 55.19 24.20
C LEU A 212 11.33 55.88 23.46
N MET A 213 10.12 55.35 23.69
CA MET A 213 8.83 55.99 24.10
C MET A 213 7.68 55.11 23.56
N ALA A 214 6.95 54.37 24.39
CA ALA A 214 5.80 54.78 25.23
C ALA A 214 4.45 54.76 24.49
N ALA A 215 3.45 54.17 25.18
CA ALA A 215 2.00 54.13 24.91
C ALA A 215 1.56 53.30 23.69
N GLY A 216 0.52 52.47 23.71
CA GLY A 216 -0.58 52.26 24.64
C GLY A 216 -1.84 51.94 23.80
N GLN A 217 -2.64 50.95 24.25
CA GLN A 217 -4.07 50.73 23.91
C GLN A 217 -4.39 50.28 22.46
N ASP A 218 -5.48 49.60 22.11
CA ASP A 218 -6.49 48.74 22.76
C ASP A 218 -7.25 48.06 21.58
N LEU A 219 -7.74 46.84 21.80
CA LEU A 219 -8.98 46.20 21.31
C LEU A 219 -9.52 46.36 19.86
N HIS A 220 -9.92 45.20 19.29
CA HIS A 220 -11.13 44.85 18.49
C HIS A 220 -10.75 43.95 17.29
N ALA A 221 -11.04 42.65 17.31
CA ALA A 221 -12.32 41.96 17.12
C ALA A 221 -12.72 41.75 15.64
N ASN A 222 -12.96 40.46 15.33
CA ASN A 222 -13.78 39.86 14.27
C ASN A 222 -13.27 39.76 12.83
N GLY A 223 -13.27 38.52 12.35
CA GLY A 223 -13.08 38.15 10.95
C GLY A 223 -13.15 36.64 10.71
N SER A 224 -14.16 35.97 11.30
CA SER A 224 -14.54 34.58 11.02
C SER A 224 -14.92 34.42 9.55
N LEU A 225 -14.19 33.58 8.81
CA LEU A 225 -14.52 33.17 7.45
C LEU A 225 -14.73 31.65 7.44
N TYR A 226 -15.87 31.25 8.00
CA TYR A 226 -16.50 29.95 7.73
C TYR A 226 -17.14 30.04 6.35
N GLY A 227 -16.55 29.34 5.38
CA GLY A 227 -17.19 29.05 4.10
C GLY A 227 -18.36 28.11 4.30
N GLU A 228 -19.56 28.66 4.17
CA GLU A 228 -20.70 28.10 3.41
C GLU A 228 -20.87 26.57 3.49
N PHE A 229 -21.44 26.10 4.60
CA PHE A 229 -22.16 24.84 4.61
C PHE A 229 -23.57 25.09 4.05
N THR A 230 -23.81 24.66 2.82
CA THR A 230 -25.18 24.38 2.37
C THR A 230 -25.68 23.18 3.17
N GLU A 231 -26.53 23.43 4.16
CA GLU A 231 -27.31 22.38 4.84
C GLU A 231 -28.24 21.71 3.81
N LEU A 232 -27.77 20.63 3.19
CA LEU A 232 -28.65 19.66 2.57
C LEU A 232 -29.09 18.68 3.66
N ASN A 233 -30.41 18.61 3.82
CA ASN A 233 -31.13 17.84 4.82
C ASN A 233 -30.58 16.41 4.91
N GLY A 234 -30.36 15.88 6.11
CA GLY A 234 -29.68 14.58 6.32
C GLY A 234 -30.32 13.41 5.57
N ASP A 235 -31.63 13.49 5.31
CA ASP A 235 -32.38 12.51 4.55
C ASP A 235 -32.05 12.52 3.04
N ASP A 236 -31.75 13.69 2.47
CA ASP A 236 -31.34 13.82 1.05
C ASP A 236 -29.94 13.25 0.83
N LEU A 237 -29.05 13.40 1.82
CA LEU A 237 -27.71 12.81 1.78
C LEU A 237 -27.77 11.28 1.84
N LEU A 238 -28.65 10.72 2.68
CA LEU A 238 -28.85 9.28 2.78
C LEU A 238 -29.43 8.69 1.49
N ASN A 239 -30.43 9.35 0.91
CA ASN A 239 -31.01 8.93 -0.37
C ASN A 239 -29.96 8.97 -1.50
N LYS A 240 -29.16 10.04 -1.57
CA LYS A 240 -28.05 10.14 -2.53
C LYS A 240 -27.02 9.02 -2.35
N LYS A 241 -26.66 8.68 -1.11
CA LYS A 241 -25.74 7.57 -0.81
C LYS A 241 -26.32 6.20 -1.20
N LEU A 242 -27.63 6.02 -1.04
CA LEU A 242 -28.32 4.80 -1.42
C LEU A 242 -28.31 4.60 -2.94
N ASP A 243 -28.54 5.67 -3.70
CA ASP A 243 -28.50 5.63 -5.16
C ASP A 243 -27.07 5.42 -5.68
N GLU A 244 -26.08 6.09 -5.10
CA GLU A 244 -24.65 5.83 -5.38
C GLU A 244 -24.28 4.35 -5.17
N LEU A 245 -24.81 3.71 -4.11
CA LEU A 245 -24.57 2.28 -3.84
C LEU A 245 -25.26 1.35 -4.86
N ARG A 246 -26.45 1.71 -5.34
CA ARG A 246 -27.14 0.93 -6.38
C ARG A 246 -26.39 1.00 -7.70
N ASP A 247 -25.93 2.18 -8.09
CA ASP A 247 -25.16 2.39 -9.32
C ASP A 247 -23.81 1.66 -9.26
N ALA A 248 -23.11 1.76 -8.12
CA ALA A 248 -21.87 1.03 -7.90
C ALA A 248 -22.07 -0.50 -8.00
N ARG A 249 -23.19 -1.02 -7.49
CA ARG A 249 -23.52 -2.44 -7.58
C ARG A 249 -23.84 -2.86 -9.02
N ALA A 250 -24.56 -2.04 -9.79
CA ALA A 250 -24.84 -2.30 -11.19
C ALA A 250 -23.56 -2.31 -12.03
N ALA A 251 -22.66 -1.34 -11.80
CA ALA A 251 -21.35 -1.27 -12.46
C ALA A 251 -20.46 -2.47 -12.11
N ASN A 252 -20.44 -2.90 -10.84
CA ASN A 252 -19.70 -4.10 -10.45
C ASN A 252 -20.25 -5.36 -11.13
N LYS A 253 -21.58 -5.48 -11.25
CA LYS A 253 -22.20 -6.60 -11.97
C LYS A 253 -21.78 -6.66 -13.45
N MET A 254 -21.66 -5.50 -14.11
CA MET A 254 -21.17 -5.44 -15.49
C MET A 254 -19.69 -5.86 -15.57
N LYS A 255 -18.84 -5.34 -14.68
CA LYS A 255 -17.41 -5.71 -14.62
C LYS A 255 -17.20 -7.20 -14.35
N ASP A 256 -18.00 -7.80 -13.48
CA ASP A 256 -17.93 -9.24 -13.21
C ASP A 256 -18.26 -10.07 -14.45
N SER A 257 -19.19 -9.61 -15.29
CA SER A 257 -19.52 -10.29 -16.55
C SER A 257 -18.39 -10.21 -17.57
N GLU A 258 -17.70 -9.06 -17.65
CA GLU A 258 -16.53 -8.86 -18.51
C GLU A 258 -15.32 -9.67 -18.01
N ILE A 259 -15.10 -9.73 -16.70
CA ILE A 259 -14.07 -10.58 -16.11
C ILE A 259 -14.35 -12.05 -16.44
N ALA A 260 -15.62 -12.48 -16.43
CA ALA A 260 -15.98 -13.85 -16.77
C ALA A 260 -15.70 -14.18 -18.25
N THR A 261 -15.98 -13.25 -19.17
CA THR A 261 -15.66 -13.44 -20.60
C THR A 261 -14.16 -13.47 -20.85
N LEU A 262 -13.41 -12.51 -20.29
CA LEU A 262 -11.94 -12.44 -20.42
C LEU A 262 -11.26 -13.70 -19.85
N LYS A 263 -11.74 -14.23 -18.72
CA LYS A 263 -11.25 -15.51 -18.17
C LYS A 263 -11.49 -16.67 -19.13
N LYS A 264 -12.64 -16.72 -19.81
CA LYS A 264 -12.95 -17.76 -20.80
C LYS A 264 -12.04 -17.66 -22.01
N GLU A 265 -11.74 -16.45 -22.48
CA GLU A 265 -10.80 -16.20 -23.58
C GLU A 265 -9.37 -16.57 -23.20
N ALA A 266 -8.91 -16.18 -22.01
CA ALA A 266 -7.59 -16.57 -21.50
C ALA A 266 -7.44 -18.09 -21.38
N ALA A 267 -8.49 -18.79 -20.93
CA ALA A 267 -8.51 -20.24 -20.89
C ALA A 267 -8.44 -20.88 -22.29
N ARG A 268 -9.09 -20.27 -23.29
CA ARG A 268 -9.02 -20.71 -24.69
C ARG A 268 -7.61 -20.52 -25.27
N MET A 269 -7.03 -19.33 -25.13
CA MET A 269 -5.67 -19.06 -25.59
C MET A 269 -4.63 -19.99 -24.94
N LYS A 270 -4.78 -20.28 -23.64
CA LYS A 270 -3.91 -21.22 -22.94
C LYS A 270 -3.98 -22.63 -23.53
N LYS A 271 -5.15 -23.10 -23.97
CA LYS A 271 -5.30 -24.40 -24.65
C LYS A 271 -4.64 -24.39 -26.03
N GLU A 272 -4.85 -23.33 -26.81
CA GLU A 272 -4.23 -23.19 -28.14
C GLU A 272 -2.70 -23.17 -28.06
N LEU A 273 -2.13 -22.46 -27.07
CA LEU A 273 -0.68 -22.46 -26.84
C LEU A 273 -0.14 -23.84 -26.45
N ARG A 274 -0.88 -24.61 -25.64
CA ARG A 274 -0.49 -25.99 -25.30
C ARG A 274 -0.50 -26.89 -26.53
N GLN A 275 -1.55 -26.81 -27.34
CA GLN A 275 -1.63 -27.58 -28.58
C GLN A 275 -0.48 -27.23 -29.53
N ARG A 276 -0.19 -25.94 -29.75
CA ARG A 276 0.95 -25.52 -30.58
C ARG A 276 2.30 -25.97 -30.02
N ALA A 277 2.46 -25.99 -28.69
CA ALA A 277 3.68 -26.50 -28.08
C ALA A 277 3.86 -28.02 -28.33
N GLU A 278 2.77 -28.79 -28.29
CA GLU A 278 2.77 -30.22 -28.62
C GLU A 278 3.04 -30.47 -30.11
N GLU A 279 2.43 -29.71 -31.01
CA GLU A 279 2.67 -29.78 -32.45
C GLU A 279 4.14 -29.46 -32.78
N VAL A 280 4.70 -28.39 -32.19
CA VAL A 280 6.12 -28.05 -32.37
C VAL A 280 7.03 -29.16 -31.82
N LYS A 281 6.66 -29.78 -30.70
CA LYS A 281 7.42 -30.92 -30.14
C LYS A 281 7.36 -32.14 -31.05
N ALA A 282 6.19 -32.46 -31.62
CA ALA A 282 6.00 -33.56 -32.55
C ALA A 282 6.79 -33.35 -33.86
N LEU A 283 6.76 -32.14 -34.43
CA LEU A 283 7.53 -31.79 -35.62
C LEU A 283 9.05 -31.86 -35.40
N LYS A 284 9.52 -31.55 -34.19
CA LYS A 284 10.93 -31.74 -33.82
C LYS A 284 11.30 -33.22 -33.72
N ALA A 285 10.42 -34.06 -33.16
CA ALA A 285 10.65 -35.49 -33.05
C ALA A 285 10.68 -36.19 -34.43
N THR A 286 9.79 -35.82 -35.34
CA THR A 286 9.78 -36.37 -36.72
C THR A 286 10.98 -35.92 -37.52
N LYS A 287 11.43 -34.66 -37.39
CA LYS A 287 12.69 -34.18 -38.00
C LYS A 287 13.93 -34.90 -37.44
N ALA A 288 13.94 -35.26 -36.16
CA ALA A 288 15.02 -36.05 -35.56
C ALA A 288 15.05 -37.51 -36.06
N SER A 289 13.89 -38.10 -36.37
CA SER A 289 13.78 -39.46 -36.92
C SER A 289 14.05 -39.55 -38.43
N ALA A 290 14.04 -38.44 -39.16
CA ALA A 290 14.22 -38.40 -40.62
C ALA A 290 15.69 -38.30 -41.08
N LYS A 291 16.67 -38.57 -40.21
CA LYS A 291 18.10 -38.60 -40.56
C LYS A 291 18.60 -40.06 -40.61
N PRO A 292 18.55 -40.76 -41.76
CA PRO A 292 19.08 -42.10 -41.84
C PRO A 292 20.61 -42.07 -42.01
N ALA A 293 21.24 -43.05 -41.36
CA ALA A 293 22.66 -43.33 -41.42
C ALA A 293 23.11 -43.75 -42.84
N GLN A 294 24.21 -43.18 -43.31
CA GLN A 294 25.09 -43.82 -44.29
C GLN A 294 26.54 -43.73 -43.81
N LYS A 295 27.01 -44.81 -43.18
CA LYS A 295 28.42 -45.19 -43.08
C LYS A 295 28.51 -46.70 -43.24
N LYS A 296 28.93 -47.18 -44.41
CA LYS A 296 29.56 -48.49 -44.55
C LYS A 296 30.71 -48.41 -45.56
N LYS A 297 31.84 -48.94 -45.11
CA LYS A 297 33.21 -48.88 -45.66
C LYS A 297 33.33 -49.60 -47.01
N SER A 298 34.26 -49.11 -47.83
CA SER A 298 35.10 -49.95 -48.70
C SER A 298 36.53 -49.42 -48.64
N ALA A 299 37.41 -50.17 -47.97
CA ALA A 299 38.85 -50.07 -48.13
C ALA A 299 39.30 -51.37 -48.78
N GLU A 300 39.89 -51.30 -49.96
CA GLU A 300 40.64 -52.42 -50.51
C GLU A 300 41.95 -51.89 -51.09
N ALA A 301 43.03 -52.50 -50.61
CA ALA A 301 44.41 -52.16 -50.88
C ALA A 301 44.84 -52.69 -52.25
N ARG A 302 45.72 -51.96 -52.94
CA ARG A 302 46.59 -52.54 -53.97
C ARG A 302 48.03 -52.10 -53.72
N LYS A 303 48.84 -53.06 -53.25
CA LYS A 303 50.30 -52.97 -53.09
C LYS A 303 51.00 -53.31 -54.42
N VAL A 304 52.04 -52.56 -54.74
CA VAL A 304 53.32 -52.93 -55.39
C VAL A 304 53.25 -53.61 -56.78
N ARG A 305 53.76 -52.92 -57.80
CA ARG A 305 55.12 -53.16 -58.31
C ARG A 305 55.64 -51.94 -59.05
#